data_AF-A0A381WQR4-F1
#
_entry.id   AF-A0A381WQR4-F1
#
_cell.length_a   1.000
_cell.length_b   1.000
_cell.length_c   1.000
_cell.angle_alpha   90.00
_cell.angle_beta   90.00
_cell.angle_gamma   90.00
#
_symmetry.space_group_name_H-M   'P 1'
#
loop_
_entity.id
_entity.type
_entity.pdbx_description
1 polymer ?
#
loop_
_entity_poly.entity_id
_entity_poly.type
_entity_poly.pdbx_seq_one_letter_code
_entity_poly.pdbx_strand_id
1 'polypeptide(L)'
;TNDIAGNTGPSTVRMITDNIFSMAELAIAYEIKVVLASILPVYQYPWVDDVLDPPSAIDSINSKIKEYVENKGLLYLDYYSSMVDDRKGLKSDYTSDGVHPNEAGYKVMSAIADEIISQVLY
;
A
#
# COMPACT_ATOMS: atom_id res chain seq x y z
N THR A 1 3.79 2.54 -4.54
CA THR A 1 5.25 2.61 -4.30
C THR A 1 5.98 3.23 -5.49
N ASN A 2 5.94 2.63 -6.68
CA ASN A 2 6.71 3.12 -7.83
C ASN A 2 6.34 4.53 -8.32
N ASP A 3 5.07 4.93 -8.19
CA ASP A 3 4.63 6.29 -8.50
C ASP A 3 5.25 7.33 -7.55
N ILE A 4 5.40 6.97 -6.27
CA ILE A 4 6.09 7.80 -5.26
C ILE A 4 7.58 7.89 -5.60
N ALA A 5 8.17 6.78 -6.06
CA ALA A 5 9.55 6.71 -6.53
C ALA A 5 9.78 7.44 -7.88
N GLY A 6 8.71 7.91 -8.55
CA GLY A 6 8.81 8.64 -9.81
C GLY A 6 9.20 7.77 -11.02
N ASN A 7 9.02 6.45 -10.95
CA ASN A 7 9.47 5.52 -12.00
C ASN A 7 8.83 5.79 -13.38
N THR A 8 7.67 6.46 -13.41
CA THR A 8 6.96 6.85 -14.63
C THR A 8 6.85 8.38 -14.78
N GLY A 9 7.72 9.11 -14.09
CA GLY A 9 7.68 10.57 -13.97
C GLY A 9 6.99 11.06 -12.69
N PRO A 10 7.02 12.37 -12.43
CA PRO A 10 6.47 12.95 -11.20
C PRO A 10 4.97 12.68 -11.05
N SER A 11 4.58 12.18 -9.87
CA SER A 11 3.18 11.92 -9.53
C SER A 11 2.83 12.54 -8.19
N THR A 12 1.67 13.20 -8.12
CA THR A 12 1.15 13.74 -6.86
C THR A 12 0.39 12.65 -6.09
N VAL A 13 0.27 12.79 -4.77
CA VAL A 13 -0.60 11.92 -3.93
C VAL A 13 -1.99 11.79 -4.55
N ARG A 14 -2.56 12.89 -5.04
CA ARG A 14 -3.87 12.89 -5.69
C ARG A 14 -3.89 12.04 -6.96
N MET A 15 -2.92 12.18 -7.85
CA MET A 15 -2.85 11.37 -9.09
C MET A 15 -2.81 9.88 -8.77
N ILE A 16 -2.01 9.50 -7.77
CA ILE A 16 -1.88 8.11 -7.33
C ILE A 16 -3.22 7.58 -6.81
N THR A 17 -3.87 8.32 -5.91
CA THR A 17 -5.15 7.89 -5.35
C THR A 17 -6.27 7.90 -6.38
N ASP A 18 -6.32 8.88 -7.28
CA ASP A 18 -7.33 8.97 -8.34
C ASP A 18 -7.22 7.76 -9.29
N ASN A 19 -6.01 7.30 -9.61
CA ASN A 19 -5.78 6.07 -10.38
C ASN A 19 -6.28 4.82 -9.64
N ILE A 20 -5.93 4.66 -8.36
CA ILE A 20 -6.38 3.53 -7.53
C ILE A 20 -7.92 3.49 -7.44
N PHE A 21 -8.53 4.64 -7.19
CA PHE A 21 -9.99 4.76 -7.06
C PHE A 21 -10.67 4.50 -8.40
N SER A 22 -10.11 4.95 -9.52
CA SER A 22 -10.65 4.64 -10.84
C SER A 22 -10.64 3.14 -11.14
N MET A 23 -9.57 2.42 -10.76
CA MET A 23 -9.54 0.95 -10.88
C MET A 23 -10.60 0.28 -9.99
N ALA A 24 -10.77 0.76 -8.76
CA ALA A 24 -11.80 0.26 -7.85
C ALA A 24 -13.21 0.49 -8.39
N GLU A 25 -13.50 1.69 -8.92
CA GLU A 25 -14.80 2.02 -9.49
C GLU A 25 -15.14 1.18 -10.72
N LEU A 26 -14.16 0.95 -11.60
CA LEU A 26 -14.33 0.03 -12.73
C LEU A 26 -14.63 -1.38 -12.25
N ALA A 27 -13.86 -1.91 -11.29
CA ALA A 27 -14.09 -3.25 -10.75
C ALA A 27 -15.50 -3.39 -10.13
N ILE A 28 -15.92 -2.41 -9.33
CA ILE A 28 -17.27 -2.37 -8.72
C ILE A 28 -18.37 -2.35 -9.79
N ALA A 29 -18.19 -1.56 -10.85
CA ALA A 29 -19.16 -1.47 -11.96
C ALA A 29 -19.35 -2.81 -12.71
N TYR A 30 -18.36 -3.68 -12.67
CA TYR A 30 -18.40 -5.04 -13.24
C TYR A 30 -18.62 -6.12 -12.17
N GLU A 31 -19.12 -5.77 -10.99
CA GLU A 31 -19.45 -6.70 -9.90
C GLU A 31 -18.25 -7.52 -9.39
N ILE A 32 -17.03 -6.99 -9.54
CA ILE A 32 -15.81 -7.60 -9.02
C ILE A 32 -15.62 -7.11 -7.57
N LYS A 33 -15.45 -8.06 -6.63
CA LYS A 33 -15.17 -7.74 -5.23
C LYS A 33 -13.82 -7.03 -5.11
N VAL A 34 -13.79 -5.88 -4.44
CA VAL A 34 -12.58 -5.05 -4.27
C VAL A 34 -12.11 -5.06 -2.83
N VAL A 35 -10.82 -5.27 -2.65
CA VAL A 35 -10.08 -5.02 -1.41
C VAL A 35 -8.91 -4.11 -1.77
N LEU A 36 -8.74 -3.00 -1.05
CA LEU A 36 -7.59 -2.12 -1.24
C LEU A 36 -6.60 -2.29 -0.09
N ALA A 37 -5.34 -2.51 -0.45
CA ALA A 37 -4.26 -2.67 0.51
C ALA A 37 -3.53 -1.36 0.78
N SER A 38 -3.04 -1.20 2.00
CA SER A 38 -2.06 -0.17 2.34
C SER A 38 -0.80 -0.32 1.48
N ILE A 39 -0.22 0.78 1.04
CA ILE A 39 1.16 0.82 0.57
C ILE A 39 2.07 0.44 1.74
N LEU A 40 3.05 -0.44 1.50
CA LEU A 40 4.02 -0.86 2.49
C LEU A 40 4.88 0.33 2.98
N PRO A 41 5.41 0.25 4.21
CA PRO A 41 6.31 1.26 4.74
C PRO A 41 7.62 1.27 3.95
N VAL A 42 8.10 2.45 3.58
CA VAL A 42 9.40 2.66 2.94
C VAL A 42 10.00 3.92 3.53
N TYR A 43 11.24 3.82 4.01
CA TYR A 43 11.95 4.98 4.53
C TYR A 43 12.67 5.76 3.42
N GLN A 44 13.31 5.03 2.51
CA GLN A 44 14.05 5.56 1.38
C GLN A 44 13.99 4.56 0.23
N TYR A 45 13.98 5.04 -1.02
CA TYR A 45 14.13 4.20 -2.19
C TYR A 45 15.62 4.11 -2.58
N PRO A 46 16.25 2.93 -2.57
CA PRO A 46 17.70 2.82 -2.79
C PRO A 46 18.14 3.12 -4.23
N TRP A 47 17.21 3.26 -5.17
CA TRP A 47 17.50 3.56 -6.58
C TRP A 47 17.17 5.01 -6.99
N VAL A 48 16.63 5.83 -6.08
CA VAL A 48 16.28 7.23 -6.37
C VAL A 48 16.46 8.10 -5.13
N ASP A 49 17.43 9.01 -5.21
CA ASP A 49 17.76 9.91 -4.09
C ASP A 49 16.88 11.17 -4.05
N ASP A 50 16.21 11.51 -5.15
CA ASP A 50 15.39 12.73 -5.28
C ASP A 50 14.08 12.67 -4.47
N VAL A 51 13.68 11.49 -3.99
CA VAL A 51 12.49 11.32 -3.17
C VAL A 51 12.85 11.45 -1.70
N LEU A 52 12.65 12.66 -1.16
CA LEU A 52 13.16 13.05 0.16
C LEU A 52 12.34 12.53 1.35
N ASP A 53 11.03 12.29 1.17
CA ASP A 53 10.14 11.86 2.27
C ASP A 53 9.07 10.85 1.79
N PRO A 54 9.47 9.62 1.44
CA PRO A 54 8.52 8.54 1.18
C PRO A 54 7.51 8.29 2.32
N PRO A 55 7.91 8.30 3.62
CA PRO A 55 6.97 8.07 4.71
C PRO A 55 5.75 9.01 4.73
N SER A 56 5.94 10.31 4.53
CA SER A 56 4.84 11.29 4.52
C SER A 56 3.89 11.09 3.33
N ALA A 57 4.45 10.77 2.15
CA ALA A 57 3.65 10.45 0.97
C ALA A 57 2.83 9.16 1.17
N ILE A 58 3.46 8.12 1.74
CA ILE A 58 2.80 6.83 2.04
C ILE A 58 1.67 7.02 3.06
N ASP A 59 1.91 7.77 4.13
CA ASP A 59 0.90 8.07 5.15
C ASP A 59 -0.31 8.81 4.56
N SER A 60 -0.05 9.80 3.71
CA SER A 60 -1.08 10.56 3.01
C SER A 60 -1.91 9.69 2.06
N ILE A 61 -1.26 8.79 1.31
CA ILE A 61 -1.93 7.89 0.36
C ILE A 61 -2.74 6.82 1.12
N ASN A 62 -2.15 6.18 2.13
CA ASN A 62 -2.83 5.15 2.93
C ASN A 62 -4.04 5.72 3.66
N SER A 63 -3.94 6.93 4.23
CA SER A 63 -5.07 7.62 4.86
C SER A 63 -6.22 7.85 3.87
N LYS A 64 -5.91 8.28 2.64
CA LYS A 64 -6.91 8.46 1.58
C LYS A 64 -7.53 7.14 1.12
N ILE A 65 -6.74 6.07 1.00
CA ILE A 65 -7.25 4.75 0.67
C ILE A 65 -8.21 4.28 1.75
N LYS A 66 -7.84 4.44 3.03
CA LYS A 66 -8.67 4.07 4.17
C LYS A 66 -9.98 4.85 4.21
N GLU A 67 -9.94 6.16 4.00
CA GLU A 67 -11.15 6.98 3.88
C GLU A 67 -12.05 6.54 2.71
N TYR A 68 -11.46 6.23 1.56
CA TYR A 68 -12.20 5.79 0.38
C TYR A 68 -12.91 4.45 0.60
N VAL A 69 -12.22 3.45 1.17
CA VAL A 69 -12.83 2.14 1.45
C VAL A 69 -13.94 2.26 2.50
N GLU A 70 -13.75 3.05 3.55
CA GLU A 70 -14.79 3.34 4.55
C GLU A 70 -16.03 3.97 3.90
N ASN A 71 -15.85 4.98 3.05
CA ASN A 71 -16.94 5.67 2.35
C ASN A 71 -17.69 4.78 1.34
N LYS A 72 -16.99 3.83 0.70
CA LYS A 72 -17.57 2.91 -0.30
C LYS A 72 -18.06 1.59 0.32
N GLY A 73 -17.85 1.36 1.62
CA GLY A 73 -18.15 0.09 2.28
C GLY A 73 -17.29 -1.08 1.78
N LEU A 74 -16.06 -0.82 1.36
CA LEU A 74 -15.08 -1.82 0.93
C LEU A 74 -14.20 -2.26 2.09
N LEU A 75 -13.48 -3.38 1.93
CA LEU A 75 -12.50 -3.82 2.91
C LEU A 75 -11.13 -3.19 2.69
N TYR A 76 -10.49 -2.84 3.79
CA TYR A 76 -9.11 -2.35 3.85
C TYR A 76 -8.17 -3.47 4.29
N LEU A 77 -7.07 -3.66 3.57
CA LEU A 77 -6.01 -4.60 3.95
C LEU A 77 -4.80 -3.83 4.47
N ASP A 78 -4.61 -3.82 5.79
CA ASP A 78 -3.54 -3.06 6.45
C ASP A 78 -2.25 -3.87 6.62
N TYR A 79 -1.41 -3.91 5.57
CA TYR A 79 -0.04 -4.41 5.68
C TYR A 79 0.85 -3.46 6.49
N TYR A 80 0.64 -2.15 6.34
CA TYR A 80 1.54 -1.12 6.86
C TYR A 80 1.78 -1.28 8.35
N SER A 81 0.71 -1.36 9.14
CA SER A 81 0.79 -1.44 10.61
C SER A 81 1.58 -2.64 11.11
N SER A 82 1.56 -3.76 10.39
CA SER A 82 2.27 -4.99 10.77
C SER A 82 3.75 -4.96 10.39
N MET A 83 4.13 -4.15 9.40
CA MET A 83 5.43 -4.20 8.74
C MET A 83 6.34 -3.00 9.04
N VAL A 84 5.82 -1.95 9.67
CA VAL A 84 6.51 -0.68 9.89
C VAL A 84 7.48 -0.70 11.08
N ASP A 85 8.66 -0.10 10.92
CA ASP A 85 9.63 0.17 11.99
C ASP A 85 9.45 1.58 12.61
N ASP A 86 10.22 1.91 13.65
CA ASP A 86 10.12 3.21 14.34
C ASP A 86 10.47 4.42 13.44
N ARG A 87 11.16 4.19 12.32
CA ARG A 87 11.52 5.22 11.33
C ARG A 87 10.48 5.32 10.21
N LYS A 88 9.36 4.61 10.30
CA LYS A 88 8.34 4.48 9.26
C LYS A 88 8.83 3.76 7.99
N GLY A 89 9.88 2.94 8.11
CA GLY A 89 10.39 2.06 7.07
C GLY A 89 9.94 0.61 7.24
N LEU A 90 10.26 -0.23 6.27
CA LEU A 90 10.04 -1.67 6.37
C LEU A 90 11.02 -2.28 7.38
N LYS A 91 10.51 -3.04 8.36
CA LYS A 91 11.32 -3.75 9.36
C LYS A 91 12.45 -4.53 8.69
N SER A 92 13.67 -4.43 9.23
CA SER A 92 14.87 -5.10 8.68
C SER A 92 14.71 -6.61 8.58
N ASP A 93 13.96 -7.23 9.49
CA ASP A 93 13.71 -8.67 9.45
C ASP A 93 12.87 -9.08 8.24
N TYR A 94 12.14 -8.14 7.64
CA TYR A 94 11.19 -8.35 6.55
C TYR A 94 11.71 -7.89 5.20
N THR A 95 12.94 -7.39 5.08
CA THR A 95 13.48 -6.87 3.81
C THR A 95 15.00 -6.93 3.76
N SER A 96 15.56 -6.99 2.55
CA SER A 96 17.01 -6.83 2.32
C SER A 96 17.39 -5.45 1.79
N ASP A 97 16.44 -4.69 1.25
CA ASP A 97 16.69 -3.43 0.54
C ASP A 97 15.89 -2.24 1.08
N GLY A 98 15.03 -2.46 2.08
CA GLY A 98 14.20 -1.42 2.68
C GLY A 98 12.88 -1.17 1.97
N VAL A 99 12.57 -1.90 0.89
CA VAL A 99 11.37 -1.70 0.06
C VAL A 99 10.63 -3.01 -0.21
N HIS A 100 11.35 -4.03 -0.67
CA HIS A 100 10.75 -5.30 -1.09
C HIS A 100 10.75 -6.31 0.06
N PRO A 101 9.61 -6.97 0.33
CA PRO A 101 9.54 -8.01 1.33
C PRO A 101 10.45 -9.20 1.01
N ASN A 102 11.09 -9.76 2.02
CA ASN A 102 11.73 -11.08 1.96
C ASN A 102 10.72 -12.19 2.35
N GLU A 103 11.17 -13.43 2.49
CA GLU A 103 10.32 -14.56 2.87
C GLU A 103 9.56 -14.32 4.18
N ALA A 104 10.21 -13.78 5.21
CA ALA A 104 9.58 -13.49 6.50
C ALA A 104 8.51 -12.40 6.36
N GLY A 105 8.78 -11.35 5.60
CA GLY A 105 7.80 -10.31 5.27
C GLY A 105 6.58 -10.87 4.54
N TYR A 106 6.79 -11.71 3.51
CA TYR A 106 5.69 -12.34 2.78
C TYR A 106 4.86 -13.28 3.63
N LYS A 107 5.44 -13.99 4.62
CA LYS A 107 4.66 -14.81 5.57
C LYS A 107 3.68 -13.98 6.38
N VAL A 108 4.09 -12.80 6.85
CA VAL A 108 3.21 -11.86 7.56
C VAL A 108 2.11 -11.35 6.62
N MET A 109 2.46 -10.95 5.40
CA MET A 109 1.49 -10.48 4.41
C MET A 109 0.46 -11.56 4.05
N SER A 110 0.91 -12.80 3.83
CA SER A 110 0.01 -13.92 3.48
C SER A 110 -1.04 -14.14 4.56
N ALA A 111 -0.65 -14.15 5.84
CA ALA A 111 -1.60 -14.37 6.93
C ALA A 111 -2.68 -13.27 6.98
N ILE A 112 -2.30 -12.00 6.80
CA ILE A 112 -3.24 -10.88 6.78
C ILE A 112 -4.16 -10.95 5.54
N ALA A 113 -3.60 -11.29 4.38
CA ALA A 113 -4.36 -11.42 3.14
C ALA A 113 -5.39 -12.54 3.23
N ASP A 114 -5.01 -13.72 3.72
CA ASP A 114 -5.88 -14.88 3.86
C ASP A 114 -7.07 -14.58 4.79
N GLU A 115 -6.83 -13.85 5.89
CA GLU A 115 -7.89 -13.41 6.79
C GLU A 115 -8.92 -12.51 6.09
N ILE A 116 -8.47 -11.50 5.35
CA ILE A 116 -9.35 -10.56 4.64
C ILE A 116 -10.06 -11.24 3.47
N ILE A 117 -9.35 -12.04 2.67
CA ILE A 117 -9.95 -12.76 1.53
C ILE A 117 -11.03 -13.72 2.01
N SER A 118 -10.83 -14.38 3.15
CA SER A 118 -11.84 -15.27 3.73
C SER A 118 -13.14 -14.54 4.07
N GLN A 119 -13.08 -13.29 4.54
CA GLN A 119 -14.27 -12.46 4.81
C GLN A 119 -15.00 -12.00 3.53
N VAL A 120 -14.28 -11.96 2.40
CA VAL A 120 -14.81 -11.52 1.11
C VAL A 120 -15.49 -12.66 0.37
N LEU A 121 -14.90 -13.86 0.43
CA LEU A 121 -15.32 -15.00 -0.39
C LEU A 121 -16.34 -15.92 0.29
N TYR A 122 -16.36 -15.97 1.63
CA TYR A 122 -17.23 -16.84 2.42
C TYR A 122 -18.20 -16.02 3.28
#